data_AF-A0AA35Y1Q5-F1
#
_entry.id   AF-A0AA35Y1Q5-F1
#
_cell.length_a   1.000
_cell.length_b   1.000
_cell.length_c   1.000
_cell.angle_alpha   90.00
_cell.angle_beta   90.00
_cell.angle_gamma   90.00
#
_symmetry.space_group_name_H-M   'P 1'
#
loop_
_entity.id
_entity.type
_entity.pdbx_description
1 polymer ?
#
loop_
_entity_poly.entity_id
_entity_poly.type
_entity_poly.pdbx_seq_one_letter_code
_entity_poly.pdbx_strand_id
1 'polypeptide(L)'
;MYAMPPYPYLATDYGTQLSLFTHHMWIGGFLIVGAAAHAAIFMVRDYDPTTRYNDLLDRVLRHRDAIISHLNWACIFLGFHSFGLYIHNDTMSALGRPQDMFSDTAIQLQPVFAQWIQNTHALAPGATAPGATASTSLTWGGGDLVAVGGKVALLPIPLGTADFLVHHIHAFTIHVTVLILLKGVLFARSSRLIPDKANLGFRFPCDGPGRGGHVKYQLGTMFS
;
A
#
# COMPACT_ATOMS: atom_id res chain seq x y z
N MET A 1 1.34 12.64 -11.70
CA MET A 1 2.05 13.91 -12.02
C MET A 1 3.51 13.66 -12.38
N TYR A 2 4.26 12.85 -11.62
CA TYR A 2 5.71 12.66 -11.89
C TYR A 2 6.01 11.98 -13.25
N ALA A 3 5.30 10.91 -13.60
CA ALA A 3 5.52 10.18 -14.85
C ALA A 3 4.82 10.80 -16.08
N MET A 4 3.93 11.77 -15.86
CA MET A 4 3.25 12.53 -16.93
C MET A 4 3.11 13.98 -16.44
N PRO A 5 4.18 14.78 -16.50
CA PRO A 5 4.18 16.16 -16.03
C PRO A 5 3.20 17.01 -16.85
N PRO A 6 2.12 17.54 -16.24
CA PRO A 6 1.06 18.21 -17.00
C PRO A 6 1.35 19.70 -17.25
N TYR A 7 2.38 20.27 -16.59
CA TYR A 7 2.69 21.68 -16.66
C TYR A 7 4.03 21.94 -17.39
N PRO A 8 4.14 23.01 -18.20
CA PRO A 8 5.39 23.40 -18.84
C PRO A 8 6.54 23.57 -17.83
N TYR A 9 7.73 23.12 -18.21
CA TYR A 9 8.98 23.21 -17.42
C TYR A 9 8.98 22.50 -16.04
N LEU A 10 7.86 21.87 -15.65
CA LEU A 10 7.75 21.15 -14.38
C LEU A 10 8.68 19.93 -14.32
N ALA A 11 8.86 19.23 -15.44
CA ALA A 11 9.67 18.00 -15.50
C ALA A 11 11.14 18.25 -15.11
N THR A 12 11.67 19.43 -15.40
CA THR A 12 13.05 19.82 -15.07
C THR A 12 13.20 20.52 -13.72
N ASP A 13 12.08 20.84 -13.07
CA ASP A 13 12.04 21.32 -11.70
C ASP A 13 11.86 20.14 -10.73
N TYR A 14 12.97 19.46 -10.45
CA TYR A 14 12.98 18.25 -9.63
C TYR A 14 12.47 18.50 -8.21
N GLY A 15 12.71 19.69 -7.66
CA GLY A 15 12.24 20.08 -6.32
C GLY A 15 10.72 20.13 -6.27
N THR A 16 10.09 20.78 -7.25
CA THR A 16 8.62 20.83 -7.35
C THR A 16 8.04 19.44 -7.63
N GLN A 17 8.65 18.62 -8.49
CA GLN A 17 8.20 17.23 -8.73
C GLN A 17 8.18 16.38 -7.45
N LEU A 18 9.29 16.36 -6.71
CA LEU A 18 9.41 15.62 -5.46
C LEU A 18 8.42 16.13 -4.41
N SER A 19 8.28 17.45 -4.29
CA SER A 19 7.38 18.09 -3.34
C SER A 19 5.92 17.73 -3.63
N LEU A 20 5.48 17.87 -4.88
CA LEU A 20 4.11 17.56 -5.28
C LEU A 20 3.79 16.07 -5.10
N PHE A 21 4.70 15.18 -5.48
CA PHE A 21 4.52 13.74 -5.27
C PHE A 21 4.34 13.42 -3.79
N THR A 22 5.31 13.84 -2.96
CA THR A 22 5.29 13.58 -1.51
C THR A 22 4.05 14.17 -0.85
N HIS A 23 3.70 15.41 -1.19
CA HIS A 23 2.52 16.10 -0.67
C HIS A 23 1.22 15.33 -0.94
N HIS A 24 0.97 14.94 -2.20
CA HIS A 24 -0.26 14.23 -2.56
C HIS A 24 -0.29 12.80 -2.00
N MET A 25 0.85 12.13 -1.88
CA MET A 25 0.94 10.82 -1.24
C MET A 25 0.55 10.91 0.25
N TRP A 26 1.03 11.92 0.97
CA TRP A 26 0.64 12.14 2.37
C TRP A 26 -0.84 12.47 2.53
N ILE A 27 -1.36 13.42 1.73
CA ILE A 27 -2.79 13.76 1.78
C ILE A 27 -3.66 12.53 1.49
N GLY A 28 -3.32 11.76 0.44
CA GLY A 28 -4.03 10.52 0.12
C GLY A 28 -4.02 9.54 1.29
N GLY A 29 -2.87 9.34 1.94
CA GLY A 29 -2.75 8.49 3.13
C GLY A 29 -3.66 8.95 4.29
N PHE A 30 -3.65 10.25 4.61
CA PHE A 30 -4.52 10.80 5.66
C PHE A 30 -6.01 10.61 5.36
N LEU A 31 -6.42 10.84 4.12
CA LEU A 31 -7.82 10.66 3.70
C LEU A 31 -8.25 9.18 3.76
N ILE A 32 -7.38 8.24 3.39
CA ILE A 32 -7.64 6.79 3.51
C ILE A 32 -7.85 6.38 4.98
N VAL A 33 -6.97 6.83 5.87
CA VAL A 33 -7.11 6.56 7.32
C VAL A 33 -8.39 7.22 7.87
N GLY A 34 -8.69 8.45 7.46
CA GLY A 34 -9.92 9.16 7.83
C GLY A 34 -11.19 8.44 7.36
N ALA A 35 -11.19 7.87 6.16
CA ALA A 35 -12.30 7.08 5.66
C ALA A 35 -12.56 5.83 6.52
N ALA A 36 -11.50 5.12 6.92
CA ALA A 36 -11.63 3.98 7.83
C ALA A 36 -12.11 4.39 9.23
N ALA A 37 -11.67 5.54 9.74
CA ALA A 37 -12.15 6.10 11.00
C ALA A 37 -13.65 6.39 10.94
N HIS A 38 -14.13 7.04 9.88
CA HIS A 38 -15.56 7.30 9.67
C HIS A 38 -16.37 6.02 9.47
N ALA A 39 -15.83 5.00 8.79
CA ALA A 39 -16.47 3.70 8.68
C ALA A 39 -16.67 3.05 10.06
N ALA A 40 -15.68 3.13 10.95
CA ALA A 40 -15.82 2.63 12.32
C ALA A 40 -16.82 3.47 13.16
N ILE A 41 -16.86 4.80 12.98
CA ILE A 41 -17.86 5.67 13.62
C ILE A 41 -19.27 5.28 13.18
N PHE A 42 -19.49 5.09 11.87
CA PHE A 42 -20.74 4.60 11.30
C PHE A 42 -21.14 3.25 11.94
N MET A 43 -20.20 2.30 12.03
CA MET A 43 -20.47 1.00 12.66
C MET A 43 -20.89 1.13 14.13
N VAL A 44 -20.38 2.09 14.88
CA VAL A 44 -20.76 2.29 16.29
C VAL A 44 -22.11 3.00 16.42
N ARG A 45 -22.29 4.11 15.70
CA ARG A 45 -23.41 5.04 15.92
C ARG A 45 -24.64 4.75 15.08
N ASP A 46 -24.44 4.44 13.80
CA ASP A 46 -25.52 4.49 12.81
C ASP A 46 -25.90 3.10 12.27
N TYR A 47 -25.04 2.10 12.45
CA TYR A 47 -25.33 0.73 12.03
C TYR A 47 -26.41 0.09 12.92
N ASP A 48 -27.52 -0.30 12.29
CA ASP A 48 -28.61 -1.05 12.90
C ASP A 48 -28.72 -2.45 12.25
N PRO A 49 -28.46 -3.54 12.99
CA PRO A 49 -28.56 -4.90 12.47
C PRO A 49 -29.99 -5.33 12.12
N THR A 50 -31.03 -4.66 12.66
CA THR A 50 -32.42 -5.03 12.38
C THR A 50 -32.85 -4.66 10.95
N THR A 51 -32.24 -3.62 10.38
CA THR A 51 -32.55 -3.14 9.03
C THR A 51 -31.65 -3.74 7.94
N ARG A 52 -30.57 -4.44 8.33
CA ARG A 52 -29.53 -4.96 7.43
C ARG A 52 -29.36 -6.48 7.47
N TYR A 53 -30.46 -7.20 7.68
CA TYR A 53 -30.40 -8.66 7.79
C TYR A 53 -29.94 -9.35 6.50
N ASN A 54 -28.89 -10.17 6.59
CA ASN A 54 -28.34 -11.00 5.50
C ASN A 54 -27.97 -10.23 4.22
N ASP A 55 -27.71 -8.92 4.33
CA ASP A 55 -27.10 -8.14 3.26
C ASP A 55 -25.59 -8.44 3.16
N LEU A 56 -24.90 -7.74 2.25
CA LEU A 56 -23.45 -7.92 2.08
C LEU A 56 -22.67 -7.56 3.35
N LEU A 57 -23.09 -6.52 4.08
CA LEU A 57 -22.40 -6.04 5.27
C LEU A 57 -22.57 -7.02 6.43
N ASP A 58 -23.78 -7.50 6.68
CA ASP A 58 -24.05 -8.52 7.70
C ASP A 58 -23.28 -9.82 7.41
N ARG A 59 -23.25 -10.24 6.14
CA ARG A 59 -22.46 -11.40 5.73
C ARG A 59 -20.98 -11.21 6.07
N VAL A 60 -20.37 -10.09 5.70
CA VAL A 60 -18.96 -9.75 6.03
C VAL A 60 -18.71 -9.80 7.53
N LEU A 61 -19.60 -9.22 8.35
CA LEU A 61 -19.47 -9.22 9.81
C LEU A 61 -19.49 -10.63 10.40
N ARG A 62 -20.29 -11.55 9.85
CA ARG A 62 -20.39 -12.94 10.33
C ARG A 62 -19.11 -13.77 10.12
N HIS A 63 -18.27 -13.43 9.14
CA HIS A 63 -16.99 -14.12 8.90
C HIS A 63 -15.77 -13.20 9.08
N ARG A 64 -15.91 -12.10 9.84
CA ARG A 64 -14.84 -11.14 10.12
C ARG A 64 -13.56 -11.76 10.69
N ASP A 65 -13.70 -12.81 11.51
CA ASP A 65 -12.55 -13.52 12.10
C ASP A 65 -11.70 -14.17 11.00
N ALA A 66 -12.33 -14.79 10.00
CA ALA A 66 -11.64 -15.40 8.87
C ALA A 66 -10.95 -14.35 7.99
N ILE A 67 -11.60 -13.21 7.72
CA ILE A 67 -11.00 -12.11 6.95
C ILE A 67 -9.72 -11.63 7.63
N ILE A 68 -9.80 -11.32 8.94
CA ILE A 68 -8.65 -10.80 9.69
C ILE A 68 -7.56 -11.86 9.86
N SER A 69 -7.89 -13.14 10.04
CA SER A 69 -6.87 -14.19 10.16
C SER A 69 -6.08 -14.40 8.87
N HIS A 70 -6.74 -14.40 7.71
CA HIS A 70 -6.07 -14.52 6.41
C HIS A 70 -5.23 -13.28 6.10
N LEU A 71 -5.74 -12.09 6.40
CA LEU A 71 -4.98 -10.86 6.18
C LEU A 71 -3.77 -10.78 7.12
N ASN A 72 -3.89 -11.26 8.37
CA ASN A 72 -2.76 -11.41 9.28
C ASN A 72 -1.70 -12.37 8.73
N TRP A 73 -2.11 -13.55 8.24
CA TRP A 73 -1.19 -14.48 7.59
C TRP A 73 -0.48 -13.83 6.39
N ALA A 74 -1.21 -13.12 5.53
CA ALA A 74 -0.62 -12.42 4.38
C ALA A 74 0.39 -11.35 4.81
N CYS A 75 0.11 -10.59 5.88
CA CYS A 75 1.06 -9.61 6.42
C CYS A 75 2.35 -10.27 6.94
N ILE A 76 2.24 -11.40 7.64
CA ILE A 76 3.40 -12.16 8.13
C ILE A 76 4.20 -12.70 6.94
N PHE A 77 3.52 -13.30 5.96
CA PHE A 77 4.14 -13.80 4.74
C PHE A 77 4.89 -12.70 4.01
N LEU A 78 4.24 -11.56 3.74
CA LEU A 78 4.87 -10.43 3.07
C LEU A 78 6.05 -9.88 3.87
N GLY A 79 5.97 -9.78 5.20
CA GLY A 79 7.08 -9.32 6.03
C GLY A 79 8.32 -10.19 5.91
N PHE A 80 8.16 -11.53 5.98
CA PHE A 80 9.28 -12.46 5.81
C PHE A 80 9.85 -12.46 4.39
N HIS A 81 9.00 -12.36 3.36
CA HIS A 81 9.42 -12.47 1.95
C HIS A 81 9.69 -11.11 1.27
N SER A 82 9.73 -10.02 2.04
CA SER A 82 10.16 -8.70 1.54
C SER A 82 11.27 -8.15 2.43
N PHE A 83 10.95 -7.69 3.64
CA PHE A 83 11.92 -7.15 4.58
C PHE A 83 12.97 -8.19 5.01
N GLY A 84 12.57 -9.45 5.15
CA GLY A 84 13.51 -10.55 5.41
C GLY A 84 14.59 -10.71 4.33
N LEU A 85 14.29 -10.36 3.07
CA LEU A 85 15.28 -10.41 1.98
C LEU A 85 16.34 -9.31 2.10
N TYR A 86 15.98 -8.15 2.66
CA TYR A 86 16.96 -7.11 2.98
C TYR A 86 17.91 -7.56 4.08
N ILE A 87 17.39 -8.18 5.16
CA ILE A 87 18.23 -8.75 6.23
C ILE A 87 19.15 -9.86 5.69
N HIS A 88 18.62 -10.73 4.82
CA HIS A 88 19.42 -11.73 4.12
C HIS A 88 20.56 -11.08 3.34
N ASN A 89 20.26 -10.06 2.53
CA ASN A 89 21.26 -9.36 1.73
C ASN A 89 22.34 -8.68 2.60
N ASP A 90 21.95 -8.02 3.69
CA ASP A 90 22.90 -7.41 4.64
C ASP A 90 23.82 -8.48 5.25
N THR A 91 23.25 -9.62 5.64
CA THR A 91 24.01 -10.74 6.22
C THR A 91 24.97 -11.35 5.20
N MET A 92 24.52 -11.62 3.97
CA MET A 92 25.38 -12.20 2.92
C MET A 92 26.49 -11.24 2.50
N SER A 93 26.19 -9.94 2.40
CA SER A 93 27.18 -8.90 2.13
C SER A 93 28.24 -8.84 3.24
N ALA A 94 27.81 -8.81 4.51
CA ALA A 94 28.71 -8.79 5.66
C ALA A 94 29.58 -10.05 5.79
N LEU A 95 29.06 -11.21 5.37
CA LEU A 95 29.81 -12.47 5.32
C LEU A 95 30.75 -12.58 4.12
N GLY A 96 30.85 -11.54 3.27
CA GLY A 96 31.71 -11.56 2.08
C GLY A 96 31.20 -12.49 0.98
N ARG A 97 29.88 -12.72 0.91
CA ARG A 97 29.22 -13.62 -0.04
C ARG A 97 28.28 -12.87 -1.00
N PRO A 98 28.77 -11.91 -1.81
CA PRO A 98 27.92 -11.13 -2.71
C PRO A 98 27.21 -11.96 -3.78
N GLN A 99 27.77 -13.12 -4.16
CA GLN A 99 27.15 -14.07 -5.09
C GLN A 99 25.87 -14.74 -4.55
N ASP A 100 25.65 -14.71 -3.24
CA ASP A 100 24.49 -15.31 -2.58
C ASP A 100 23.41 -14.26 -2.23
N MET A 101 23.59 -13.01 -2.69
CA MET A 101 22.64 -11.92 -2.51
C MET A 101 21.52 -11.96 -3.57
N PHE A 102 20.35 -11.43 -3.19
CA PHE A 102 19.30 -11.07 -4.13
C PHE A 102 19.63 -9.73 -4.79
N SER A 103 20.11 -9.77 -6.03
CA SER A 103 20.51 -8.59 -6.80
C SER A 103 20.50 -8.89 -8.30
N ASP A 104 20.63 -7.86 -9.13
CA ASP A 104 20.70 -8.04 -10.59
C ASP A 104 21.97 -8.77 -11.07
N THR A 105 23.02 -8.82 -10.25
CA THR A 105 24.31 -9.45 -10.59
C THR A 105 24.50 -10.84 -9.98
N ALA A 106 23.58 -11.29 -9.14
CA ALA A 106 23.64 -12.57 -8.44
C ALA A 106 22.31 -13.33 -8.58
N ILE A 107 21.58 -13.54 -7.48
CA ILE A 107 20.27 -14.21 -7.51
C ILE A 107 19.21 -13.17 -7.89
N GLN A 108 18.76 -13.21 -9.13
CA GLN A 108 17.83 -12.21 -9.65
C GLN A 108 16.38 -12.51 -9.25
N LEU A 109 15.66 -11.47 -8.82
CA LEU A 109 14.20 -11.50 -8.62
C LEU A 109 13.57 -10.41 -9.49
N GLN A 110 13.42 -10.70 -10.79
CA GLN A 110 12.96 -9.70 -11.75
C GLN A 110 11.43 -9.48 -11.67
N PRO A 111 10.95 -8.23 -11.77
CA PRO A 111 9.53 -7.91 -11.81
C PRO A 111 8.96 -8.11 -13.22
N VAL A 112 8.97 -9.36 -13.69
CA VAL A 112 8.63 -9.74 -15.08
C VAL A 112 7.25 -9.27 -15.53
N PHE A 113 6.27 -9.25 -14.62
CA PHE A 113 4.93 -8.75 -14.93
C PHE A 113 4.92 -7.24 -15.17
N ALA A 114 5.68 -6.48 -14.38
CA ALA A 114 5.78 -5.04 -14.58
C ALA A 114 6.52 -4.73 -15.89
N GLN A 115 7.63 -5.41 -16.17
CA GLN A 115 8.37 -5.29 -17.43
C GLN A 115 7.50 -5.66 -18.65
N TRP A 116 6.68 -6.70 -18.54
CA TRP A 116 5.71 -7.06 -19.59
C TRP A 116 4.68 -5.95 -19.84
N ILE A 117 4.14 -5.34 -18.78
CA ILE A 117 3.25 -4.18 -18.89
C ILE A 117 3.99 -2.98 -19.51
N GLN A 118 5.22 -2.68 -19.09
CA GLN A 118 6.04 -1.62 -19.68
C GLN A 118 6.18 -1.80 -21.20
N ASN A 119 6.54 -3.01 -21.65
CA ASN A 119 6.65 -3.33 -23.07
C ASN A 119 5.33 -3.20 -23.83
N THR A 120 4.23 -3.64 -23.22
CA THR A 120 2.89 -3.53 -23.82
C THR A 120 2.52 -2.06 -24.06
N HIS A 121 2.82 -1.17 -23.12
CA HIS A 121 2.54 0.27 -23.26
C HIS A 121 3.52 0.97 -24.19
N ALA A 122 4.79 0.59 -24.19
CA ALA A 122 5.81 1.14 -25.08
C ALA A 122 5.51 0.84 -26.55
N LEU A 123 5.02 -0.38 -26.85
CA LEU A 123 4.72 -0.84 -28.21
C LEU A 123 3.27 -0.58 -28.66
N ALA A 124 2.44 0.03 -27.81
CA ALA A 124 1.04 0.31 -28.13
C ALA A 124 0.83 1.25 -29.34
N PRO A 125 1.58 2.36 -29.49
CA PRO A 125 1.37 3.31 -30.60
C PRO A 125 1.52 2.65 -31.97
N GLY A 126 0.55 2.87 -32.86
CA GLY A 126 0.54 2.28 -34.20
C GLY A 126 0.13 0.80 -34.27
N ALA A 127 0.04 0.10 -33.13
CA ALA A 127 -0.43 -1.28 -33.05
C ALA A 127 -1.77 -1.38 -32.31
N THR A 128 -1.76 -1.58 -31.00
CA THR A 128 -2.98 -1.66 -30.19
C THR A 128 -3.63 -0.30 -29.96
N ALA A 129 -2.91 0.79 -30.25
CA ALA A 129 -3.42 2.16 -30.29
C ALA A 129 -3.06 2.84 -31.63
N PRO A 130 -3.77 2.53 -32.74
CA PRO A 130 -3.40 2.99 -34.08
C PRO A 130 -3.37 4.51 -34.25
N GLY A 131 -4.23 5.24 -33.53
CA GLY A 131 -4.31 6.70 -33.59
C GLY A 131 -3.34 7.44 -32.65
N ALA A 132 -2.59 6.72 -31.80
CA ALA A 132 -1.64 7.31 -30.88
C ALA A 132 -0.26 7.45 -31.55
N THR A 133 0.37 8.62 -31.38
CA THR A 133 1.71 8.91 -31.91
C THR A 133 2.84 8.63 -30.91
N ALA A 134 2.51 8.47 -29.63
CA ALA A 134 3.46 8.17 -28.54
C ALA A 134 2.79 7.29 -27.49
N SER A 135 3.60 6.61 -26.66
CA SER A 135 3.12 5.79 -25.54
C SER A 135 2.47 6.68 -24.47
N THR A 136 1.75 6.06 -23.52
CA THR A 136 1.04 6.82 -22.46
C THR A 136 2.00 7.61 -21.55
N SER A 137 3.26 7.18 -21.45
CA SER A 137 4.36 7.91 -20.81
C SER A 137 5.70 7.46 -21.38
N LEU A 138 6.66 8.37 -21.44
CA LEU A 138 8.03 8.07 -21.83
C LEU A 138 8.77 7.18 -20.80
N THR A 139 8.22 7.00 -19.60
CA THR A 139 8.82 6.14 -18.57
C THR A 139 8.71 4.65 -18.87
N TRP A 140 7.81 4.22 -19.76
CA TRP A 140 7.58 2.80 -20.10
C TRP A 140 8.72 2.17 -20.91
N GLY A 141 9.61 2.97 -21.50
CA GLY A 141 10.60 2.49 -22.47
C GLY A 141 10.18 2.73 -23.92
N GLY A 142 11.13 2.54 -24.84
CA GLY A 142 10.93 2.71 -26.29
C GLY A 142 10.91 4.17 -26.80
N GLY A 143 10.92 5.17 -25.91
CA GLY A 143 11.06 6.59 -26.26
C GLY A 143 12.45 7.13 -25.94
N ASP A 144 12.87 8.17 -26.68
CA ASP A 144 14.15 8.85 -26.45
C ASP A 144 14.16 9.65 -25.14
N LEU A 145 15.36 9.85 -24.60
CA LEU A 145 15.60 10.78 -23.50
C LEU A 145 15.14 12.19 -23.91
N VAL A 146 14.26 12.79 -23.11
CA VAL A 146 13.84 14.18 -23.31
C VAL A 146 14.62 15.06 -22.34
N ALA A 147 15.40 16.01 -22.89
CA ALA A 147 16.14 16.99 -22.11
C ALA A 147 15.65 18.42 -22.43
N VAL A 148 15.59 19.27 -21.41
CA VAL A 148 15.26 20.70 -21.53
C VAL A 148 16.29 21.48 -20.71
N GLY A 149 16.96 22.46 -21.33
CA GLY A 149 17.95 23.29 -20.63
C GLY A 149 19.11 22.51 -20.00
N GLY A 150 19.55 21.42 -20.65
CA GLY A 150 20.62 20.55 -20.14
C GLY A 150 20.23 19.64 -18.98
N LYS A 151 18.95 19.61 -18.59
CA LYS A 151 18.40 18.71 -17.57
C LYS A 151 17.52 17.64 -18.21
N VAL A 152 17.52 16.44 -17.65
CA VAL A 152 16.66 15.34 -18.10
C VAL A 152 15.24 15.60 -17.60
N ALA A 153 14.30 15.80 -18.52
CA ALA A 153 12.89 15.97 -18.20
C ALA A 153 12.23 14.61 -17.92
N LEU A 154 12.42 13.64 -18.82
CA LEU A 154 11.87 12.29 -18.73
C LEU A 154 12.83 11.29 -19.39
N LEU A 155 12.93 10.10 -18.82
CA LEU A 155 13.64 8.95 -19.36
C LEU A 155 12.89 7.65 -19.04
N PRO A 156 13.13 6.55 -19.78
CA PRO A 156 12.69 5.22 -19.37
C PRO A 156 13.16 4.87 -17.96
N ILE A 157 12.28 4.28 -17.15
CA ILE A 157 12.59 3.82 -15.80
C ILE A 157 12.70 2.29 -15.85
N PRO A 158 13.91 1.72 -15.92
CA PRO A 158 14.08 0.28 -15.89
C PRO A 158 13.67 -0.27 -14.53
N LEU A 159 13.10 -1.47 -14.52
CA LEU A 159 12.69 -2.16 -13.30
C LEU A 159 13.55 -3.42 -13.11
N GLY A 160 14.33 -3.47 -12.03
CA GLY A 160 15.20 -4.58 -11.69
C GLY A 160 14.83 -5.27 -10.38
N THR A 161 15.76 -6.03 -9.84
CA THR A 161 15.59 -6.76 -8.57
C THR A 161 15.34 -5.81 -7.40
N ALA A 162 16.02 -4.66 -7.37
CA ALA A 162 15.80 -3.65 -6.33
C ALA A 162 14.35 -3.12 -6.34
N ASP A 163 13.78 -2.89 -7.52
CA ASP A 163 12.40 -2.46 -7.69
C ASP A 163 11.42 -3.54 -7.23
N PHE A 164 11.69 -4.81 -7.57
CA PHE A 164 10.89 -5.93 -7.07
C PHE A 164 10.82 -5.95 -5.54
N LEU A 165 11.97 -5.78 -4.87
CA LEU A 165 12.04 -5.79 -3.41
C LEU A 165 11.24 -4.63 -2.79
N VAL A 166 11.45 -3.38 -3.26
CA VAL A 166 10.76 -2.21 -2.69
C VAL A 166 9.25 -2.25 -2.94
N HIS A 167 8.79 -2.77 -4.09
CA HIS A 167 7.36 -2.92 -4.35
C HIS A 167 6.70 -3.93 -3.41
N HIS A 168 7.40 -5.00 -3.01
CA HIS A 168 6.89 -5.92 -2.00
C HIS A 168 6.89 -5.31 -0.58
N ILE A 169 7.80 -4.38 -0.27
CA ILE A 169 7.74 -3.57 0.95
C ILE A 169 6.51 -2.63 0.94
N HIS A 170 6.21 -1.99 -0.19
CA HIS A 170 4.99 -1.21 -0.34
C HIS A 170 3.74 -2.08 -0.14
N ALA A 171 3.70 -3.26 -0.74
CA ALA A 171 2.61 -4.21 -0.53
C ALA A 171 2.48 -4.59 0.94
N PHE A 172 3.58 -4.95 1.61
CA PHE A 172 3.61 -5.29 3.04
C PHE A 172 3.03 -4.17 3.90
N THR A 173 3.55 -2.94 3.75
CA THR A 173 3.13 -1.80 4.60
C THR A 173 1.66 -1.45 4.37
N ILE A 174 1.19 -1.44 3.12
CA ILE A 174 -0.24 -1.22 2.79
C ILE A 174 -1.12 -2.32 3.40
N HIS A 175 -0.75 -3.60 3.28
CA HIS A 175 -1.55 -4.69 3.86
C HIS A 175 -1.62 -4.62 5.38
N VAL A 176 -0.53 -4.25 6.06
CA VAL A 176 -0.53 -4.04 7.52
C VAL A 176 -1.42 -2.85 7.90
N THR A 177 -1.37 -1.74 7.16
CA THR A 177 -2.27 -0.61 7.37
C THR A 177 -3.73 -1.05 7.22
N VAL A 178 -4.07 -1.76 6.14
CA VAL A 178 -5.43 -2.29 5.92
C VAL A 178 -5.84 -3.25 7.03
N LEU A 179 -4.94 -4.14 7.49
CA LEU A 179 -5.21 -5.05 8.61
C LEU A 179 -5.63 -4.29 9.86
N ILE A 180 -4.88 -3.26 10.23
CA ILE A 180 -5.15 -2.45 11.42
C ILE A 180 -6.48 -1.70 11.28
N LEU A 181 -6.67 -1.01 10.15
CA LEU A 181 -7.87 -0.21 9.88
C LEU A 181 -9.14 -1.08 9.81
N LEU A 182 -9.10 -2.16 9.01
CA LEU A 182 -10.24 -3.05 8.79
C LEU A 182 -10.62 -3.80 10.06
N LYS A 183 -9.63 -4.28 10.85
CA LYS A 183 -9.90 -4.86 12.17
C LYS A 183 -10.58 -3.86 13.10
N GLY A 184 -10.16 -2.59 13.05
CA GLY A 184 -10.80 -1.50 13.80
C GLY A 184 -12.29 -1.35 13.46
N VAL A 185 -12.65 -1.40 12.17
CA VAL A 185 -14.03 -1.31 11.68
C VAL A 185 -14.86 -2.55 12.04
N LEU A 186 -14.37 -3.74 11.68
CA LEU A 186 -15.14 -4.99 11.83
C LEU A 186 -15.39 -5.38 13.29
N PHE A 187 -14.52 -4.96 14.21
CA PHE A 187 -14.61 -5.24 15.64
C PHE A 187 -14.98 -4.00 16.47
N ALA A 188 -15.56 -2.98 15.83
CA ALA A 188 -15.98 -1.76 16.51
C ALA A 188 -17.15 -2.01 17.49
N ARG A 189 -18.14 -2.82 17.09
CA ARG A 189 -19.36 -3.08 17.88
C ARG A 189 -19.23 -4.20 18.91
N SER A 190 -18.44 -5.22 18.60
CA SER A 190 -18.30 -6.39 19.45
C SER A 190 -17.02 -7.14 19.10
N SER A 191 -16.51 -7.90 20.06
CA SER A 191 -15.42 -8.85 19.90
C SER A 191 -15.65 -10.03 20.84
N ARG A 192 -14.89 -11.13 20.67
CA ARG A 192 -14.94 -12.25 21.62
C ARG A 192 -14.56 -11.83 23.04
N LEU A 193 -13.71 -10.80 23.17
CA LEU A 193 -13.24 -10.31 24.46
C LEU A 193 -14.20 -9.29 25.10
N ILE A 194 -14.80 -8.39 24.32
CA ILE A 194 -15.77 -7.39 24.80
C ILE A 194 -17.01 -7.49 23.89
N PRO A 195 -18.05 -8.24 24.31
CA PRO A 195 -19.24 -8.46 23.50
C PRO A 195 -20.09 -7.20 23.28
N ASP A 196 -20.13 -6.30 24.25
CA ASP A 196 -20.98 -5.10 24.34
C ASP A 196 -20.22 -3.80 24.02
N LYS A 197 -19.15 -3.90 23.25
CA LYS A 197 -18.23 -2.79 22.92
C LYS A 197 -18.93 -1.57 22.31
N ALA A 198 -20.03 -1.77 21.58
CA ALA A 198 -20.84 -0.70 21.02
C ALA A 198 -21.34 0.30 22.09
N ASN A 199 -21.60 -0.17 23.32
CA ASN A 199 -22.12 0.67 24.41
C ASN A 199 -21.04 1.61 25.00
N LEU A 200 -19.76 1.23 24.87
CA LEU A 200 -18.63 2.06 25.30
C LEU A 200 -18.36 3.22 24.33
N GLY A 201 -18.97 3.20 23.15
CA GLY A 201 -18.82 4.22 22.11
C GLY A 201 -17.57 4.06 21.25
N PHE A 202 -17.29 5.07 20.41
CA PHE A 202 -16.18 5.02 19.45
C PHE A 202 -14.82 5.41 20.06
N ARG A 203 -14.83 6.23 21.11
CA ARG A 203 -13.62 6.78 21.73
C ARG A 203 -13.69 6.59 23.23
N PHE A 204 -13.11 5.50 23.71
CA PHE A 204 -12.92 5.20 25.13
C PHE A 204 -11.50 4.63 25.34
N PRO A 205 -10.87 4.86 26.50
CA PRO A 205 -9.47 4.46 26.72
C PRO A 205 -9.31 2.94 26.90
N CYS A 206 -10.15 2.32 27.73
CA CYS A 206 -10.12 0.89 28.03
C CYS A 206 -11.41 0.44 28.75
N ASP A 207 -11.56 -0.86 28.99
CA ASP A 207 -12.64 -1.49 29.78
C ASP A 207 -12.07 -2.06 31.11
N GLY A 208 -11.30 -1.22 31.83
CA GLY A 208 -10.68 -1.57 33.12
C GLY A 208 -9.42 -2.45 33.03
N PRO A 209 -8.88 -2.94 34.17
CA PRO A 209 -7.68 -3.79 34.23
C PRO A 209 -7.98 -5.30 34.19
N GLY A 210 -9.24 -5.70 34.06
CA GLY A 210 -9.64 -7.12 34.01
C GLY A 210 -9.04 -7.87 32.81
N ARG A 211 -9.27 -9.19 32.76
CA ARG A 211 -8.97 -10.05 31.58
C ARG A 211 -7.54 -9.95 31.00
N GLY A 212 -6.55 -9.57 31.83
CA GLY A 212 -5.14 -9.45 31.42
C GLY A 212 -4.70 -8.04 30.96
N GLY A 213 -5.56 -7.02 31.05
CA GLY A 213 -5.25 -5.60 30.77
C GLY A 213 -5.76 -5.09 29.41
N HIS A 214 -6.40 -3.91 29.38
CA HIS A 214 -7.20 -3.42 28.24
C HIS A 214 -6.65 -2.18 27.50
N VAL A 215 -5.34 -1.91 27.54
CA VAL A 215 -4.80 -0.55 27.31
C VAL A 215 -4.99 0.00 25.88
N LYS A 216 -5.20 -0.81 24.81
CA LYS A 216 -5.39 -0.30 23.44
C LYS A 216 -6.23 -1.22 22.53
N TYR A 217 -7.55 -1.08 22.54
CA TYR A 217 -8.45 -1.90 21.68
C TYR A 217 -9.19 -1.15 20.56
N GLN A 218 -8.92 0.14 20.32
CA GLN A 218 -9.59 0.89 19.27
C GLN A 218 -8.65 1.84 18.52
N LEU A 219 -8.85 1.93 17.21
CA LEU A 219 -8.07 2.74 16.28
C LEU A 219 -7.95 4.21 16.72
N GLY A 220 -9.00 4.75 17.37
CA GLY A 220 -9.03 6.12 17.90
C GLY A 220 -8.04 6.43 19.03
N THR A 221 -7.41 5.42 19.64
CA THR A 221 -6.33 5.60 20.64
C THR A 221 -4.93 5.41 20.06
N MET A 222 -4.81 5.03 18.78
CA MET A 222 -3.53 4.96 18.07
C MET A 222 -3.11 6.32 17.47
N PHE A 223 -4.05 7.25 17.34
CA PHE A 223 -3.87 8.52 16.62
C PHE A 223 -4.15 9.77 17.48
N SER A 224 -4.20 9.65 18.81
CA SER A 224 -4.29 10.79 19.74
C SER A 224 -3.02 10.96 20.55
#